data_AF-A0A831KF63-F1
#
_entry.id   AF-A0A831KF63-F1
#
_cell.length_a   1.000
_cell.length_b   1.000
_cell.length_c   1.000
_cell.angle_alpha   90.00
_cell.angle_beta   90.00
_cell.angle_gamma   90.00
#
_symmetry.space_group_name_H-M   'P 1'
#
loop_
_entity.id
_entity.type
_entity.pdbx_description
1 polymer ?
#
loop_
_entity_poly.entity_id
_entity_poly.type
_entity_poly.pdbx_seq_one_letter_code
_entity_poly.pdbx_strand_id
1 'polypeptide(L)'
;MISEKEDHHNDITAYDTLAPFERHLLQLISVIYEPVSVSFLFNCLTRADAPFPDEPRPSKDEFRLIISRLHAAGLLIDGNRCPAHLAERLTRKAVENGLFSELAEFVEREASVSYMYGKLATRCWRAMRQFRIGVYSGDFDKIDQALAFINEQCAELAGKEPPVVLVAARDFDAKWFGGLPRSMQFFLLNQICRYSVEHLQHYGPVLEYLEKESAMAHAPDELVPFHRLLATYFLMQGRFIDLQGLLQDHGASFEGAGFPGTLAFLLGDTDKAIALYEQDLKLQQEYSGRRDNFFFGLPGLFFLLALLDRNREGDRAAIRHHVATVMNLFRGSLEETSFRFLDAVVRSAGSDMPDMMVLTEQLKAENRFPTTLFAVLSLYWIGVEIPDDFQASLIALYQEGLANGFLWPAMEAARLLGELGDGNAKYGEAAEELRRDLGCRTIVNIIEPQGSWKHSLQELISITSRVRESEQTTRLVWLVDYRDGVLHITPKEQMKKAGGGWSKGRSIALSRLAAPGELDFLTAQ
;
A
#
# COMPACT_ATOMS: atom_id res chain seq x y z
N MET A 1 -23.84 -5.54 -0.09
CA MET A 1 -24.09 -4.15 -0.56
C MET A 1 -25.53 -3.64 -0.41
N ILE A 2 -26.59 -4.20 -1.04
CA ILE A 2 -27.96 -3.62 -0.89
C ILE A 2 -28.49 -3.81 0.54
N SER A 3 -28.39 -5.02 1.10
CA SER A 3 -28.82 -5.34 2.47
C SER A 3 -28.04 -4.55 3.55
N GLU A 4 -26.74 -4.34 3.35
CA GLU A 4 -25.90 -3.57 4.29
C GLU A 4 -26.25 -2.08 4.27
N LYS A 5 -26.51 -1.49 3.09
CA LYS A 5 -26.91 -0.07 2.98
C LYS A 5 -28.27 0.20 3.63
N GLU A 6 -29.22 -0.74 3.54
CA GLU A 6 -30.52 -0.64 4.21
C GLU A 6 -30.37 -0.72 5.74
N ASP A 7 -29.57 -1.65 6.25
CA ASP A 7 -29.27 -1.74 7.69
C ASP A 7 -28.57 -0.47 8.21
N HIS A 8 -27.61 0.09 7.46
CA HIS A 8 -26.91 1.31 7.86
C HIS A 8 -27.82 2.55 7.92
N HIS A 9 -28.84 2.66 7.07
CA HIS A 9 -29.78 3.79 7.09
C HIS A 9 -30.74 3.72 8.29
N ASN A 10 -31.11 2.51 8.70
CA ASN A 10 -31.95 2.26 9.86
C ASN A 10 -31.26 2.65 11.18
N ASP A 11 -29.94 2.43 11.30
CA ASP A 11 -29.18 2.75 12.52
C ASP A 11 -29.14 4.25 12.86
N ILE A 12 -28.97 5.11 11.84
CA ILE A 12 -28.98 6.58 12.03
C ILE A 12 -30.38 7.07 12.40
N THR A 13 -31.40 6.50 11.78
CA THR A 13 -32.79 6.83 12.09
C THR A 13 -33.12 6.44 13.54
N ALA A 14 -32.70 5.25 13.97
CA ALA A 14 -32.83 4.82 15.37
C ALA A 14 -32.10 5.78 16.32
N TYR A 15 -30.86 6.15 16.01
CA TYR A 15 -30.09 7.13 16.80
C TYR A 15 -30.81 8.47 16.96
N ASP A 16 -31.40 9.01 15.88
CA ASP A 16 -32.04 10.33 15.91
C ASP A 16 -33.32 10.35 16.77
N THR A 17 -33.93 9.19 17.01
CA THR A 17 -35.09 9.02 17.92
C THR A 17 -34.74 8.87 19.40
N LEU A 18 -33.45 8.70 19.73
CA LEU A 18 -33.02 8.50 21.11
C LEU A 18 -33.12 9.77 21.95
N ALA A 19 -33.21 9.58 23.28
CA ALA A 19 -33.12 10.69 24.22
C ALA A 19 -31.76 11.42 24.09
N PRO A 20 -31.69 12.74 24.38
CA PRO A 20 -30.45 13.49 24.18
C PRO A 20 -29.27 12.90 24.96
N PHE A 21 -29.44 12.48 26.21
CA PHE A 21 -28.42 11.75 26.97
C PHE A 21 -27.84 10.54 26.22
N GLU A 22 -28.69 9.67 25.67
CA GLU A 22 -28.25 8.46 24.95
C GLU A 22 -27.50 8.80 23.67
N ARG A 23 -27.91 9.87 22.99
CA ARG A 23 -27.21 10.38 21.80
C ARG A 23 -25.80 10.87 22.12
N HIS A 24 -25.63 11.59 23.23
CA HIS A 24 -24.31 12.04 23.70
C HIS A 24 -23.45 10.86 24.19
N LEU A 25 -24.07 9.89 24.88
CA LEU A 25 -23.37 8.67 25.31
C LEU A 25 -22.81 7.90 24.11
N LEU A 26 -23.59 7.74 23.04
CA LEU A 26 -23.14 7.07 21.82
C LEU A 26 -22.04 7.86 21.10
N GLN A 27 -22.09 9.19 21.09
CA GLN A 27 -20.99 10.03 20.58
C GLN A 27 -19.72 9.88 21.42
N LEU A 28 -19.81 9.84 22.75
CA LEU A 28 -18.66 9.55 23.60
C LEU A 28 -18.08 8.17 23.29
N ILE A 29 -18.93 7.14 23.18
CA ILE A 29 -18.49 5.78 22.85
C ILE A 29 -17.84 5.72 21.46
N SER A 30 -18.34 6.49 20.49
CA SER A 30 -17.75 6.55 19.15
C SER A 30 -16.35 7.17 19.16
N VAL A 31 -16.07 8.13 20.05
CA VAL A 31 -14.73 8.71 20.25
C VAL A 31 -13.82 7.77 21.07
N ILE A 32 -14.36 7.04 22.06
CA ILE A 32 -13.60 6.04 22.86
C ILE A 32 -13.02 4.93 21.97
N TYR A 33 -13.81 4.40 21.02
CA TYR A 33 -13.40 3.46 19.97
C TYR A 33 -12.56 2.24 20.42
N GLU A 34 -12.65 1.85 21.68
CA GLU A 34 -11.98 0.68 22.23
C GLU A 34 -12.96 -0.14 23.06
N PRO A 35 -12.76 -1.47 23.22
CA PRO A 35 -13.58 -2.27 24.09
C PRO A 35 -13.49 -1.77 25.54
N VAL A 36 -14.63 -1.40 26.13
CA VAL A 36 -14.72 -0.86 27.49
C VAL A 36 -15.80 -1.53 28.31
N SER A 37 -15.63 -1.54 29.64
CA SER A 37 -16.64 -2.06 30.56
C SER A 37 -17.75 -1.04 30.81
N VAL A 38 -18.95 -1.52 31.20
CA VAL A 38 -20.05 -0.65 31.65
C VAL A 38 -19.61 0.23 32.82
N SER A 39 -18.79 -0.31 33.72
CA SER A 39 -18.24 0.46 34.85
C SER A 39 -17.34 1.60 34.39
N PHE A 40 -16.52 1.40 33.35
CA PHE A 40 -15.68 2.46 32.80
C PHE A 40 -16.54 3.59 32.21
N LEU A 41 -17.55 3.25 31.42
CA LEU A 41 -18.48 4.24 30.86
C LEU A 41 -19.23 5.00 31.95
N PHE A 42 -19.73 4.30 32.98
CA PHE A 42 -20.39 4.93 34.11
C PHE A 42 -19.45 5.85 34.90
N ASN A 43 -18.18 5.46 35.07
CA ASN A 43 -17.19 6.32 35.72
C ASN A 43 -16.94 7.60 34.91
N CYS A 44 -16.87 7.52 33.58
CA CYS A 44 -16.78 8.69 32.71
C CYS A 44 -17.95 9.66 32.95
N LEU A 45 -19.18 9.14 33.06
CA LEU A 45 -20.38 9.93 33.32
C LEU A 45 -20.41 10.62 34.68
N THR A 46 -19.71 10.09 35.67
CA THR A 46 -19.71 10.64 37.05
C THR A 46 -18.66 11.74 37.24
N ARG A 47 -17.80 11.97 36.25
CA ARG A 47 -16.83 13.07 36.27
C ARG A 47 -17.53 14.44 36.18
N ALA A 48 -17.03 15.42 36.92
CA ALA A 48 -17.63 16.75 36.99
C ALA A 48 -17.42 17.56 35.70
N ASP A 49 -16.34 17.27 34.99
CA ASP A 49 -15.87 17.87 33.75
C ASP A 49 -16.24 17.04 32.50
N ALA A 50 -17.16 16.08 32.65
CA ALA A 50 -17.64 15.30 31.51
C ALA A 50 -18.50 16.19 30.59
N PRO A 51 -18.26 16.21 29.27
CA PRO A 51 -18.97 17.07 28.31
C PRO A 51 -20.36 16.49 28.00
N PHE A 52 -21.21 16.41 29.02
CA PHE A 52 -22.61 16.03 28.91
C PHE A 52 -23.50 17.24 29.17
N PRO A 53 -24.68 17.33 28.52
CA PRO A 53 -25.69 18.32 28.87
C PRO A 53 -26.06 18.25 30.36
N ASP A 54 -26.58 19.35 30.91
CA ASP A 54 -27.08 19.46 32.31
C ASP A 54 -28.36 18.64 32.57
N GLU A 55 -28.41 17.41 32.05
CA GLU A 55 -29.48 16.45 32.26
C GLU A 55 -29.25 15.64 33.56
N PRO A 56 -30.32 15.18 34.23
CA PRO A 56 -30.20 14.31 35.38
C PRO A 56 -29.42 13.04 35.02
N ARG A 57 -28.29 12.81 35.69
CA ARG A 57 -27.46 11.63 35.44
C ARG A 57 -28.20 10.38 35.93
N PRO A 58 -28.27 9.30 35.12
CA PRO A 58 -28.94 8.08 35.53
C PRO A 58 -28.21 7.43 36.72
N SER A 59 -28.97 6.75 37.56
CA SER A 59 -28.40 5.81 38.53
C SER A 59 -27.65 4.67 37.83
N LYS A 60 -26.85 3.92 38.59
CA LYS A 60 -26.06 2.81 38.04
C LYS A 60 -26.92 1.72 37.41
N ASP A 61 -28.12 1.46 37.94
CA ASP A 61 -29.01 0.43 37.42
C ASP A 61 -29.79 0.91 36.20
N GLU A 62 -30.22 2.18 36.17
CA GLU A 62 -30.77 2.82 34.97
C GLU A 62 -29.74 2.84 33.84
N PHE A 63 -28.48 3.15 34.15
CA PHE A 63 -27.41 3.15 33.16
C PHE A 63 -27.16 1.76 32.54
N ARG A 64 -27.21 0.70 33.35
CA ARG A 64 -27.12 -0.68 32.84
C ARG A 64 -28.28 -1.00 31.90
N LEU A 65 -29.50 -0.58 32.24
CA LEU A 65 -30.67 -0.76 31.39
C LEU A 65 -30.53 0.00 30.05
N ILE A 66 -29.99 1.22 30.09
CA ILE A 66 -29.67 2.01 28.88
C ILE A 66 -28.69 1.23 28.00
N ILE A 67 -27.57 0.74 28.54
CA ILE A 67 -26.61 -0.05 27.77
C ILE A 67 -27.26 -1.30 27.16
N SER A 68 -28.05 -2.04 27.93
CA SER A 68 -28.78 -3.22 27.42
C SER A 68 -29.75 -2.87 26.29
N ARG A 69 -30.45 -1.73 26.38
CA ARG A 69 -31.32 -1.24 25.32
C ARG A 69 -30.55 -0.87 24.06
N LEU A 70 -29.40 -0.21 24.19
CA LEU A 70 -28.56 0.16 23.05
C LEU A 70 -27.98 -1.07 22.33
N HIS A 71 -27.62 -2.13 23.07
CA HIS A 71 -27.26 -3.43 22.48
C HIS A 71 -28.45 -4.08 21.77
N ALA A 72 -29.63 -4.10 22.40
CA ALA A 72 -30.84 -4.66 21.79
C ALA A 72 -31.26 -3.92 20.51
N ALA A 73 -30.93 -2.63 20.40
CA ALA A 73 -31.15 -1.81 19.21
C ALA A 73 -30.03 -1.93 18.16
N GLY A 74 -29.00 -2.75 18.37
CA GLY A 74 -27.87 -2.89 17.45
C GLY A 74 -26.89 -1.71 17.41
N LEU A 75 -27.12 -0.69 18.24
CA LEU A 75 -26.28 0.52 18.31
C LEU A 75 -24.98 0.30 19.09
N LEU A 76 -24.92 -0.77 19.88
CA LEU A 76 -23.71 -1.27 20.52
C LEU A 76 -23.47 -2.74 20.20
N ILE A 77 -22.19 -3.09 20.10
CA ILE A 77 -21.67 -4.45 19.92
C ILE A 77 -20.75 -4.83 21.08
N ASP A 78 -20.21 -6.05 21.03
CA ASP A 78 -19.28 -6.58 22.02
C ASP A 78 -18.17 -5.60 22.42
N GLY A 79 -18.00 -5.48 23.73
CA GLY A 79 -17.10 -4.50 24.34
C GLY A 79 -17.69 -3.10 24.46
N ASN A 80 -19.02 -2.93 24.36
CA ASN A 80 -19.71 -1.63 24.43
C ASN A 80 -19.16 -0.63 23.41
N ARG A 81 -18.97 -1.10 22.18
CA ARG A 81 -18.49 -0.28 21.06
C ARG A 81 -19.64 -0.01 20.11
N CYS A 82 -19.58 1.11 19.40
CA CYS A 82 -20.41 1.30 18.22
C CYS A 82 -19.96 0.33 17.10
N PRO A 83 -20.86 -0.21 16.28
CA PRO A 83 -20.50 -0.77 14.98
C PRO A 83 -19.61 0.20 14.18
N ALA A 84 -18.68 -0.30 13.37
CA ALA A 84 -17.67 0.54 12.71
C ALA A 84 -18.27 1.65 11.83
N HIS A 85 -19.29 1.32 11.03
CA HIS A 85 -19.99 2.31 10.20
C HIS A 85 -20.69 3.38 11.06
N LEU A 86 -21.33 2.98 12.15
CA LEU A 86 -22.01 3.91 13.05
C LEU A 86 -21.01 4.81 13.79
N ALA A 87 -19.87 4.26 14.20
CA ALA A 87 -18.84 4.99 14.94
C ALA A 87 -18.33 6.23 14.18
N GLU A 88 -18.11 6.13 12.88
CA GLU A 88 -17.66 7.28 12.08
C GLU A 88 -18.77 8.32 11.91
N ARG A 89 -20.01 7.90 11.64
CA ARG A 89 -21.16 8.82 11.54
C ARG A 89 -21.39 9.60 12.82
N LEU A 90 -21.34 8.93 13.96
CA LEU A 90 -21.54 9.57 15.26
C LEU A 90 -20.40 10.52 15.61
N THR A 91 -19.17 10.16 15.28
CA THR A 91 -18.02 11.07 15.42
C THR A 91 -18.18 12.31 14.55
N ARG A 92 -18.62 12.15 13.30
CA ARG A 92 -18.91 13.30 12.40
C ARG A 92 -20.05 14.17 12.92
N LYS A 93 -21.13 13.58 13.45
CA LYS A 93 -22.19 14.35 14.13
C LYS A 93 -21.65 15.13 15.34
N ALA A 94 -20.71 14.56 16.10
CA ALA A 94 -20.05 15.27 17.20
C ALA A 94 -19.19 16.45 16.69
N VAL A 95 -18.54 16.31 15.53
CA VAL A 95 -17.82 17.41 14.87
C VAL A 95 -18.79 18.49 14.40
N GLU A 96 -19.88 18.12 13.71
CA GLU A 96 -20.89 19.06 13.22
C GLU A 96 -21.54 19.88 14.35
N ASN A 97 -21.75 19.26 15.51
CA ASN A 97 -22.33 19.92 16.68
C ASN A 97 -21.30 20.64 17.58
N GLY A 98 -20.01 20.63 17.22
CA GLY A 98 -18.94 21.29 17.98
C GLY A 98 -18.51 20.59 19.28
N LEU A 99 -18.97 19.36 19.54
CA LEU A 99 -18.67 18.60 20.77
C LEU A 99 -17.39 17.76 20.67
N PHE A 100 -16.90 17.51 19.45
CA PHE A 100 -15.83 16.55 19.22
C PHE A 100 -14.55 16.88 20.01
N SER A 101 -14.10 18.14 20.00
CA SER A 101 -12.84 18.52 20.67
C SER A 101 -12.89 18.26 22.17
N GLU A 102 -14.00 18.61 22.83
CA GLU A 102 -14.20 18.36 24.27
C GLU A 102 -14.24 16.86 24.58
N LEU A 103 -14.92 16.08 23.74
CA LEU A 103 -14.97 14.61 23.87
C LEU A 103 -13.58 13.98 23.68
N ALA A 104 -12.82 14.43 22.68
CA ALA A 104 -11.48 13.91 22.40
C ALA A 104 -10.52 14.17 23.58
N GLU A 105 -10.46 15.40 24.08
CA GLU A 105 -9.63 15.77 25.23
C GLU A 105 -10.03 14.99 26.50
N PHE A 106 -11.33 14.83 26.74
CA PHE A 106 -11.84 14.04 27.85
C PHE A 106 -11.39 12.58 27.75
N VAL A 107 -11.54 11.95 26.59
CA VAL A 107 -11.16 10.54 26.37
C VAL A 107 -9.66 10.34 26.49
N GLU A 108 -8.85 11.27 25.98
CA GLU A 108 -7.38 11.20 26.09
C GLU A 108 -6.89 11.32 27.54
N ARG A 109 -7.61 12.07 28.39
CA ARG A 109 -7.33 12.15 29.82
C ARG A 109 -7.72 10.89 30.57
N GLU A 110 -8.94 10.37 30.36
CA GLU A 110 -9.43 9.19 31.09
C GLU A 110 -8.78 7.88 30.62
N ALA A 111 -8.35 7.81 29.36
CA ALA A 111 -7.78 6.62 28.75
C ALA A 111 -6.51 6.93 27.94
N SER A 112 -5.51 7.55 28.55
CA SER A 112 -4.28 7.97 27.84
C SER A 112 -3.59 6.84 27.06
N VAL A 113 -3.05 7.18 25.89
CA VAL A 113 -2.25 6.23 25.09
C VAL A 113 -0.86 6.07 25.70
N SER A 114 -0.39 4.82 25.81
CA SER A 114 1.01 4.53 26.07
C SER A 114 1.49 3.55 25.01
N TYR A 115 2.45 3.97 24.19
CA TYR A 115 3.02 3.09 23.17
C TYR A 115 4.02 2.08 23.75
N MET A 116 4.50 2.29 24.97
CA MET A 116 5.52 1.44 25.61
C MET A 116 4.94 0.42 26.59
N TYR A 117 3.91 0.78 27.36
CA TYR A 117 3.45 -0.01 28.49
C TYR A 117 2.01 -0.51 28.32
N GLY A 118 1.74 -1.74 28.79
CA GLY A 118 0.41 -2.35 28.78
C GLY A 118 0.19 -3.41 27.70
N LYS A 119 -0.99 -4.03 27.72
CA LYS A 119 -1.36 -5.11 26.78
C LYS A 119 -1.34 -4.58 25.33
N LEU A 120 -0.70 -5.32 24.43
CA LEU A 120 -0.57 -4.93 23.02
C LEU A 120 -1.93 -4.65 22.36
N ALA A 121 -2.92 -5.52 22.57
CA ALA A 121 -4.27 -5.31 22.04
C ALA A 121 -4.90 -3.97 22.47
N THR A 122 -4.76 -3.59 23.76
CA THR A 122 -5.22 -2.28 24.23
C THR A 122 -4.44 -1.15 23.58
N ARG A 123 -3.11 -1.27 23.46
CA ARG A 123 -2.28 -0.26 22.78
C ARG A 123 -2.68 -0.07 21.31
N CYS A 124 -2.97 -1.15 20.58
CA CYS A 124 -3.43 -1.07 19.19
C CYS A 124 -4.79 -0.37 19.05
N TRP A 125 -5.76 -0.67 19.94
CA TRP A 125 -7.03 0.06 19.96
C TRP A 125 -6.85 1.55 20.25
N ARG A 126 -5.99 1.90 21.21
CA ARG A 126 -5.70 3.30 21.55
C ARG A 126 -4.94 4.00 20.44
N ALA A 127 -4.01 3.32 19.75
CA ALA A 127 -3.35 3.86 18.57
C ALA A 127 -4.36 4.15 17.46
N MET A 128 -5.29 3.23 17.21
CA MET A 128 -6.37 3.44 16.23
C MET A 128 -7.28 4.62 16.63
N ARG A 129 -7.61 4.76 17.93
CA ARG A 129 -8.31 5.94 18.43
C ARG A 129 -7.51 7.22 18.20
N GLN A 130 -6.21 7.24 18.50
CA GLN A 130 -5.37 8.42 18.31
C GLN A 130 -5.28 8.81 16.83
N PHE A 131 -5.14 7.83 15.94
CA PHE A 131 -5.23 8.06 14.51
C PHE A 131 -6.56 8.73 14.12
N ARG A 132 -7.69 8.20 14.60
CA ARG A 132 -9.02 8.80 14.38
C ARG A 132 -9.10 10.22 14.89
N ILE A 133 -8.68 10.46 16.13
CA ILE A 133 -8.68 11.79 16.72
C ILE A 133 -7.85 12.75 15.87
N GLY A 134 -6.64 12.35 15.46
CA GLY A 134 -5.77 13.15 14.61
C GLY A 134 -6.40 13.52 13.26
N VAL A 135 -7.11 12.59 12.61
CA VAL A 135 -7.85 12.87 11.37
C VAL A 135 -8.95 13.91 11.59
N TYR A 136 -9.78 13.74 12.62
CA TYR A 136 -10.89 14.64 12.91
C TYR A 136 -10.44 16.00 13.46
N SER A 137 -9.28 16.08 14.11
CA SER A 137 -8.71 17.33 14.64
C SER A 137 -7.71 18.00 13.69
N GLY A 138 -7.34 17.38 12.57
CA GLY A 138 -6.32 17.89 11.65
C GLY A 138 -4.88 17.83 12.20
N ASP A 139 -4.60 16.94 13.14
CA ASP A 139 -3.31 16.83 13.83
C ASP A 139 -2.45 15.73 13.20
N PHE A 140 -1.52 16.15 12.32
CA PHE A 140 -0.60 15.25 11.61
C PHE A 140 0.40 14.55 12.54
N ASP A 141 0.87 15.21 13.60
CA ASP A 141 1.82 14.59 14.53
C ASP A 141 1.19 13.38 15.23
N LYS A 142 -0.09 13.50 15.61
CA LYS A 142 -0.86 12.39 16.18
C LYS A 142 -1.10 11.27 15.17
N ILE A 143 -1.41 11.62 13.92
CA ILE A 143 -1.58 10.65 12.83
C ILE A 143 -0.29 9.85 12.61
N ASP A 144 0.84 10.53 12.47
CA ASP A 144 2.12 9.91 12.14
C ASP A 144 2.60 8.98 13.27
N GLN A 145 2.50 9.42 14.52
CA GLN A 145 2.85 8.59 15.68
C GLN A 145 1.96 7.35 15.78
N ALA A 146 0.66 7.50 15.56
CA ALA A 146 -0.27 6.38 15.60
C ALA A 146 -0.03 5.39 14.46
N LEU A 147 0.20 5.87 13.24
CA LEU A 147 0.48 5.02 12.08
C LEU A 147 1.81 4.28 12.22
N ALA A 148 2.88 4.95 12.69
CA ALA A 148 4.15 4.31 12.94
C ALA A 148 3.99 3.10 13.89
N PHE A 149 3.30 3.32 15.01
CA PHE A 149 3.03 2.24 15.97
C PHE A 149 2.16 1.11 15.40
N ILE A 150 1.08 1.46 14.68
CA ILE A 150 0.17 0.46 14.09
C ILE A 150 0.93 -0.41 13.08
N ASN A 151 1.70 0.21 12.19
CA ASN A 151 2.44 -0.50 11.15
C ASN A 151 3.55 -1.39 11.73
N GLU A 152 4.20 -0.97 12.81
CA GLU A 152 5.29 -1.73 13.42
C GLU A 152 4.81 -2.87 14.33
N GLN A 153 3.74 -2.64 15.10
CA GLN A 153 3.42 -3.49 16.26
C GLN A 153 2.03 -4.15 16.20
N CYS A 154 1.15 -3.68 15.31
CA CYS A 154 -0.25 -4.09 15.32
C CYS A 154 -0.65 -4.95 14.12
N ALA A 155 0.27 -5.39 13.26
CA ALA A 155 -0.05 -6.13 12.03
C ALA A 155 -0.98 -7.35 12.24
N GLU A 156 -0.80 -8.13 13.32
CA GLU A 156 -1.65 -9.30 13.61
C GLU A 156 -3.03 -8.96 14.20
N LEU A 157 -3.19 -7.75 14.75
CA LEU A 157 -4.39 -7.28 15.45
C LEU A 157 -5.18 -6.22 14.66
N ALA A 158 -4.51 -5.55 13.74
CA ALA A 158 -5.11 -4.66 12.76
C ALA A 158 -5.92 -5.52 11.78
N GLY A 159 -7.08 -5.02 11.38
CA GLY A 159 -7.82 -5.63 10.28
C GLY A 159 -7.02 -5.61 8.98
N LYS A 160 -7.52 -6.29 7.94
CA LYS A 160 -6.88 -6.30 6.61
C LYS A 160 -6.85 -4.92 5.94
N GLU A 161 -7.70 -3.99 6.38
CA GLU A 161 -7.75 -2.63 5.83
C GLU A 161 -6.95 -1.65 6.68
N PRO A 162 -6.28 -0.68 6.05
CA PRO A 162 -5.52 0.33 6.74
C PRO A 162 -6.43 1.28 7.52
N PRO A 163 -5.93 1.91 8.60
CA PRO A 163 -6.68 2.87 9.41
C PRO A 163 -7.42 3.95 8.60
N VAL A 164 -6.79 4.49 7.56
CA VAL A 164 -7.38 5.53 6.71
C VAL A 164 -8.68 5.07 6.04
N VAL A 165 -8.71 3.83 5.54
CA VAL A 165 -9.88 3.25 4.86
C VAL A 165 -11.05 3.11 5.83
N LEU A 166 -10.76 2.66 7.06
CA LEU A 166 -11.77 2.48 8.10
C LEU A 166 -12.44 3.81 8.49
N VAL A 167 -11.68 4.91 8.51
CA VAL A 167 -12.15 6.22 8.96
C VAL A 167 -12.82 7.02 7.84
N ALA A 168 -12.19 7.03 6.66
CA ALA A 168 -12.58 7.94 5.59
C ALA A 168 -13.30 7.26 4.43
N ALA A 169 -13.01 5.99 4.09
CA ALA A 169 -13.50 5.38 2.84
C ALA A 169 -14.77 4.53 2.99
N ARG A 170 -14.85 3.67 4.02
CA ARG A 170 -15.96 2.70 4.18
C ARG A 170 -17.33 3.36 4.29
N ASP A 171 -17.41 4.44 5.05
CA ASP A 171 -18.62 5.24 5.20
C ASP A 171 -18.32 6.67 4.77
N PHE A 172 -17.93 6.85 3.51
CA PHE A 172 -17.49 8.13 2.98
C PHE A 172 -18.59 9.20 3.05
N ASP A 173 -18.23 10.39 3.52
CA ASP A 173 -19.09 11.57 3.56
C ASP A 173 -18.40 12.73 2.83
N ALA A 174 -18.91 13.07 1.63
CA ALA A 174 -18.32 14.09 0.77
C ALA A 174 -18.32 15.50 1.39
N LYS A 175 -19.34 15.82 2.21
CA LYS A 175 -19.49 17.15 2.82
C LYS A 175 -18.46 17.34 3.93
N TRP A 176 -18.33 16.35 4.82
CA TRP A 176 -17.30 16.33 5.86
C TRP A 176 -15.91 16.31 5.24
N PHE A 177 -15.67 15.44 4.27
CA PHE A 177 -14.36 15.31 3.64
C PHE A 177 -13.93 16.60 2.93
N GLY A 178 -14.86 17.26 2.22
CA GLY A 178 -14.64 18.56 1.60
C GLY A 178 -14.40 19.71 2.59
N GLY A 179 -14.80 19.55 3.85
CA GLY A 179 -14.50 20.50 4.93
C GLY A 179 -13.08 20.37 5.50
N LEU A 180 -12.34 19.30 5.16
CA LEU A 180 -10.98 19.10 5.66
C LEU A 180 -9.96 20.00 4.92
N PRO A 181 -8.83 20.38 5.54
CA PRO A 181 -7.73 21.04 4.84
C PRO A 181 -7.24 20.23 3.64
N ARG A 182 -6.82 20.90 2.56
CA ARG A 182 -6.44 20.23 1.31
C ARG A 182 -5.29 19.24 1.47
N SER A 183 -4.34 19.53 2.35
CA SER A 183 -3.26 18.60 2.72
C SER A 183 -3.78 17.31 3.35
N MET A 184 -4.80 17.42 4.22
CA MET A 184 -5.46 16.26 4.84
C MET A 184 -6.25 15.47 3.80
N GLN A 185 -6.99 16.15 2.93
CA GLN A 185 -7.70 15.50 1.82
C GLN A 185 -6.73 14.70 0.95
N PHE A 186 -5.61 15.30 0.54
CA PHE A 186 -4.60 14.62 -0.26
C PHE A 186 -4.00 13.42 0.48
N PHE A 187 -3.61 13.59 1.76
CA PHE A 187 -3.08 12.51 2.58
C PHE A 187 -4.03 11.31 2.62
N LEU A 188 -5.31 11.54 2.93
CA LEU A 188 -6.32 10.48 3.02
C LEU A 188 -6.58 9.85 1.64
N LEU A 189 -6.81 10.65 0.60
CA LEU A 189 -7.06 10.16 -0.77
C LEU A 189 -5.88 9.35 -1.29
N ASN A 190 -4.65 9.81 -1.11
CA ASN A 190 -3.46 9.10 -1.55
C ASN A 190 -3.39 7.70 -0.92
N GLN A 191 -3.63 7.59 0.39
CA GLN A 191 -3.62 6.30 1.10
C GLN A 191 -4.78 5.38 0.65
N ILE A 192 -5.98 5.93 0.47
CA ILE A 192 -7.15 5.16 0.01
C ILE A 192 -6.94 4.67 -1.42
N CYS A 193 -6.53 5.55 -2.34
CA CYS A 193 -6.30 5.21 -3.74
C CYS A 193 -5.18 4.17 -3.89
N ARG A 194 -4.09 4.30 -3.11
CA ARG A 194 -3.02 3.29 -3.08
C ARG A 194 -3.55 1.94 -2.63
N TYR A 195 -4.23 1.88 -1.49
CA TYR A 195 -4.84 0.64 -1.01
C TYR A 195 -5.81 0.03 -2.03
N SER A 196 -6.64 0.88 -2.65
CA SER A 196 -7.61 0.48 -3.67
C SER A 196 -6.94 -0.20 -4.86
N VAL A 197 -5.86 0.40 -5.39
CA VAL A 197 -5.12 -0.13 -6.54
C VAL A 197 -4.34 -1.39 -6.18
N GLU A 198 -3.76 -1.43 -4.98
CA GLU A 198 -2.96 -2.57 -4.51
C GLU A 198 -3.81 -3.81 -4.21
N HIS A 199 -5.03 -3.63 -3.72
CA HIS A 199 -5.93 -4.71 -3.28
C HIS A 199 -7.16 -4.86 -4.18
N LEU A 200 -7.21 -4.11 -5.28
CA LEU A 200 -8.33 -4.05 -6.23
C LEU A 200 -9.68 -3.86 -5.51
N GLN A 201 -9.72 -2.99 -4.49
CA GLN A 201 -10.93 -2.66 -3.74
C GLN A 201 -11.44 -1.29 -4.16
N HIS A 202 -12.71 -1.20 -4.59
CA HIS A 202 -13.26 0.04 -5.11
C HIS A 202 -14.16 0.77 -4.11
N TYR A 203 -13.79 2.01 -3.78
CA TYR A 203 -14.60 2.92 -2.97
C TYR A 203 -15.26 3.96 -3.87
N GLY A 204 -16.35 3.59 -4.56
CA GLY A 204 -17.05 4.42 -5.54
C GLY A 204 -17.29 5.87 -5.12
N PRO A 205 -17.89 6.14 -3.95
CA PRO A 205 -18.11 7.51 -3.48
C PRO A 205 -16.83 8.34 -3.32
N VAL A 206 -15.71 7.70 -2.99
CA VAL A 206 -14.39 8.37 -2.88
C VAL A 206 -13.89 8.76 -4.28
N LEU A 207 -14.03 7.87 -5.27
CA LEU A 207 -13.64 8.17 -6.65
C LEU A 207 -14.52 9.28 -7.24
N GLU A 208 -15.84 9.20 -7.06
CA GLU A 208 -16.78 10.24 -7.50
C GLU A 208 -16.43 11.61 -6.93
N TYR A 209 -16.02 11.65 -5.65
CA TYR A 209 -15.51 12.87 -5.03
C TYR A 209 -14.21 13.35 -5.67
N LEU A 210 -13.24 12.46 -5.89
CA LEU A 210 -11.96 12.81 -6.51
C LEU A 210 -12.14 13.35 -7.94
N GLU A 211 -13.01 12.73 -8.74
CA GLU A 211 -13.36 13.18 -10.09
C GLU A 211 -13.95 14.59 -10.06
N LYS A 212 -14.94 14.82 -9.18
CA LYS A 212 -15.60 16.11 -9.05
C LYS A 212 -14.64 17.21 -8.59
N GLU A 213 -13.82 16.94 -7.59
CA GLU A 213 -12.84 17.89 -7.06
C GLU A 213 -11.77 18.24 -8.10
N SER A 214 -11.33 17.25 -8.88
CA SER A 214 -10.39 17.47 -9.98
C SER A 214 -10.97 18.38 -11.06
N ALA A 215 -12.28 18.30 -11.32
CA ALA A 215 -12.95 19.12 -12.32
C ALA A 215 -13.27 20.56 -11.87
N MET A 216 -13.46 20.82 -10.57
CA MET A 216 -14.02 22.08 -10.07
C MET A 216 -13.00 23.16 -9.65
N ALA A 217 -11.74 22.83 -9.44
CA ALA A 217 -10.81 23.71 -8.74
C ALA A 217 -10.04 24.69 -9.67
N HIS A 218 -9.88 25.93 -9.21
CA HIS A 218 -9.38 27.07 -9.99
C HIS A 218 -7.87 27.33 -9.84
N ALA A 219 -7.17 26.51 -9.04
CA ALA A 219 -5.73 26.62 -8.79
C ALA A 219 -5.01 25.38 -9.38
N PRO A 220 -4.39 25.49 -10.57
CA PRO A 220 -3.87 24.33 -11.30
C PRO A 220 -2.79 23.54 -10.55
N ASP A 221 -1.92 24.23 -9.80
CA ASP A 221 -0.73 23.62 -9.21
C ASP A 221 -1.04 22.76 -7.96
N GLU A 222 -2.03 23.14 -7.16
CA GLU A 222 -2.44 22.39 -5.96
C GLU A 222 -3.17 21.07 -6.31
N LEU A 223 -3.65 20.95 -7.55
CA LEU A 223 -4.41 19.79 -8.03
C LEU A 223 -3.55 18.73 -8.71
N VAL A 224 -2.31 19.06 -9.10
CA VAL A 224 -1.35 18.13 -9.69
C VAL A 224 -1.35 16.75 -9.00
N PRO A 225 -1.22 16.65 -7.66
CA PRO A 225 -1.25 15.35 -7.01
C PRO A 225 -2.60 14.61 -7.14
N PHE A 226 -3.72 15.31 -7.17
CA PHE A 226 -5.06 14.72 -7.32
C PHE A 226 -5.28 14.17 -8.73
N HIS A 227 -4.86 14.92 -9.76
CA HIS A 227 -4.90 14.47 -11.15
C HIS A 227 -4.07 13.20 -11.34
N ARG A 228 -2.90 13.09 -10.70
CA ARG A 228 -2.04 11.90 -10.78
C ARG A 228 -2.63 10.68 -10.06
N LEU A 229 -3.34 10.88 -8.94
CA LEU A 229 -4.10 9.81 -8.29
C LEU A 229 -5.23 9.31 -9.19
N LEU A 230 -5.99 10.23 -9.78
CA LEU A 230 -7.09 9.91 -10.66
C LEU A 230 -6.61 9.19 -11.93
N ALA A 231 -5.50 9.64 -12.52
CA ALA A 231 -4.89 8.98 -13.67
C ALA A 231 -4.49 7.53 -13.39
N THR A 232 -3.92 7.26 -12.22
CA THR A 232 -3.60 5.89 -11.77
C THR A 232 -4.86 5.04 -11.65
N TYR A 233 -5.95 5.62 -11.13
CA TYR A 233 -7.22 4.91 -10.99
C TYR A 233 -7.84 4.58 -12.35
N PHE A 234 -7.91 5.55 -13.27
CA PHE A 234 -8.42 5.33 -14.62
C PHE A 234 -7.60 4.30 -15.40
N LEU A 235 -6.28 4.35 -15.26
CA LEU A 235 -5.38 3.36 -15.84
C LEU A 235 -5.74 1.94 -15.37
N MET A 236 -5.89 1.75 -14.06
CA MET A 236 -6.18 0.43 -13.48
C MET A 236 -7.62 -0.04 -13.76
N GLN A 237 -8.57 0.89 -13.88
CA GLN A 237 -9.94 0.56 -14.32
C GLN A 237 -10.04 0.29 -15.84
N GLY A 238 -8.99 0.56 -16.61
CA GLY A 238 -9.04 0.50 -18.07
C GLY A 238 -9.86 1.62 -18.72
N ARG A 239 -10.15 2.70 -17.98
CA ARG A 239 -10.88 3.89 -18.47
C ARG A 239 -9.94 4.79 -19.28
N PHE A 240 -9.39 4.26 -20.37
CA PHE A 240 -8.35 4.96 -21.16
C PHE A 240 -8.85 6.22 -21.86
N ILE A 241 -10.15 6.29 -22.18
CA ILE A 241 -10.78 7.50 -22.73
C ILE A 241 -10.77 8.62 -21.67
N ASP A 242 -11.17 8.32 -20.44
CA ASP A 242 -11.17 9.29 -19.35
C ASP A 242 -9.75 9.70 -18.95
N LEU A 243 -8.80 8.76 -18.95
CA LEU A 243 -7.38 9.07 -18.79
C LEU A 243 -6.88 10.00 -19.90
N GLN A 244 -7.24 9.73 -21.16
CA GLN A 244 -6.86 10.60 -22.28
C GLN A 244 -7.44 12.01 -22.12
N GLY A 245 -8.71 12.14 -21.73
CA GLY A 245 -9.34 13.44 -21.46
C GLY A 245 -8.62 14.19 -20.33
N LEU A 246 -8.35 13.51 -19.21
CA LEU A 246 -7.63 14.08 -18.08
C LEU A 246 -6.23 14.60 -18.46
N LEU A 247 -5.49 13.85 -19.29
CA LEU A 247 -4.17 14.27 -19.79
C LEU A 247 -4.25 15.47 -20.75
N GLN A 248 -5.33 15.58 -21.53
CA GLN A 248 -5.54 16.70 -22.46
C GLN A 248 -5.94 17.98 -21.72
N ASP A 249 -6.90 17.87 -20.80
CA ASP A 249 -7.45 19.00 -20.07
C ASP A 249 -6.45 19.56 -19.03
N HIS A 250 -5.59 18.70 -18.48
CA HIS A 250 -4.66 19.06 -17.41
C HIS A 250 -3.21 18.69 -17.71
N GLY A 251 -2.75 18.86 -18.96
CA GLY A 251 -1.41 18.46 -19.41
C GLY A 251 -0.25 18.91 -18.49
N ALA A 252 -0.30 20.14 -17.97
CA ALA A 252 0.70 20.66 -17.03
C ALA A 252 0.85 19.81 -15.75
N SER A 253 -0.21 19.16 -15.29
CA SER A 253 -0.16 18.26 -14.13
C SER A 253 0.65 16.99 -14.37
N PHE A 254 0.90 16.65 -15.64
CA PHE A 254 1.53 15.39 -16.03
C PHE A 254 2.94 15.55 -16.58
N GLU A 255 3.47 16.78 -16.62
CA GLU A 255 4.87 17.01 -16.99
C GLU A 255 5.82 16.20 -16.10
N GLY A 256 6.69 15.43 -16.74
CA GLY A 256 7.66 14.58 -16.05
C GLY A 256 7.02 13.42 -15.29
N ALA A 257 5.75 13.08 -15.49
CA ALA A 257 5.07 12.02 -14.75
C ALA A 257 5.02 10.68 -15.49
N GLY A 258 5.25 10.66 -16.81
CA GLY A 258 5.28 9.44 -17.64
C GLY A 258 3.91 8.91 -18.06
N PHE A 259 2.79 9.48 -17.61
CA PHE A 259 1.45 9.02 -17.97
C PHE A 259 1.13 9.06 -19.48
N PRO A 260 1.53 10.10 -20.24
CA PRO A 260 1.32 10.11 -21.70
C PRO A 260 2.03 8.94 -22.40
N GLY A 261 3.25 8.62 -21.96
CA GLY A 261 4.00 7.45 -22.44
C GLY A 261 3.28 6.15 -22.11
N THR A 262 2.80 6.01 -20.87
CA THR A 262 2.05 4.83 -20.41
C THR A 262 0.79 4.60 -21.25
N LEU A 263 0.02 5.64 -21.51
CA LEU A 263 -1.19 5.54 -22.32
C LEU A 263 -0.86 5.16 -23.77
N ALA A 264 0.14 5.80 -24.38
CA ALA A 264 0.57 5.46 -25.74
C ALA A 264 1.02 3.99 -25.85
N PHE A 265 1.75 3.50 -24.85
CA PHE A 265 2.20 2.11 -24.77
C PHE A 265 0.99 1.16 -24.75
N LEU A 266 0.05 1.37 -23.82
CA LEU A 266 -1.15 0.52 -23.69
C LEU A 266 -2.07 0.54 -24.92
N LEU A 267 -2.09 1.64 -25.66
CA LEU A 267 -2.81 1.76 -26.94
C LEU A 267 -2.04 1.18 -28.14
N GLY A 268 -0.85 0.61 -27.91
CA GLY A 268 -0.08 -0.14 -28.92
C GLY A 268 0.97 0.66 -29.69
N ASP A 269 1.24 1.91 -29.32
CA ASP A 269 2.23 2.76 -29.98
C ASP A 269 3.53 2.85 -29.14
N THR A 270 4.35 1.81 -29.23
CA THR A 270 5.58 1.66 -28.43
C THR A 270 6.65 2.71 -28.74
N ASP A 271 6.85 3.05 -30.02
CA ASP A 271 7.86 4.06 -30.40
C ASP A 271 7.45 5.45 -29.88
N LYS A 272 6.16 5.82 -30.00
CA LYS A 272 5.65 7.07 -29.41
C LYS A 272 5.74 7.07 -27.89
N ALA A 273 5.41 5.94 -27.25
CA ALA A 273 5.49 5.81 -25.80
C ALA A 273 6.90 6.12 -25.29
N ILE A 274 7.92 5.51 -25.90
CA ILE A 274 9.32 5.72 -25.50
C ILE A 274 9.75 7.17 -25.75
N ALA A 275 9.36 7.77 -26.89
CA ALA A 275 9.65 9.17 -27.14
C ALA A 275 9.06 10.11 -26.06
N LEU A 276 7.84 9.84 -25.60
CA LEU A 276 7.17 10.60 -24.53
C LEU A 276 7.87 10.39 -23.18
N TYR A 277 8.27 9.15 -22.84
CA TYR A 277 9.04 8.89 -21.62
C TYR A 277 10.41 9.58 -21.63
N GLU A 278 11.14 9.54 -22.75
CA GLU A 278 12.43 10.21 -22.88
C GLU A 278 12.30 11.74 -22.78
N GLN A 279 11.21 12.31 -23.29
CA GLN A 279 10.90 13.73 -23.11
C GLN A 279 10.67 14.07 -21.63
N ASP A 280 9.86 13.27 -20.93
CA ASP A 280 9.57 13.49 -19.51
C ASP A 280 10.82 13.31 -18.62
N LEU A 281 11.70 12.35 -18.92
CA LEU A 281 12.97 12.20 -18.20
C LEU A 281 13.89 13.41 -18.37
N LYS A 282 13.94 14.01 -19.58
CA LYS A 282 14.70 15.25 -19.81
C LYS A 282 14.15 16.40 -18.96
N LEU A 283 12.83 16.56 -18.91
CA LEU A 283 12.19 17.56 -18.06
C LEU A 283 12.53 17.35 -16.58
N GLN A 284 12.48 16.10 -16.07
CA GLN A 284 12.88 15.81 -14.70
C GLN A 284 14.35 16.16 -14.42
N GLN A 285 15.25 15.88 -15.36
CA GLN A 285 16.67 16.23 -15.25
C GLN A 285 16.88 17.74 -15.19
N GLU A 286 16.16 18.50 -16.03
CA GLU A 286 16.20 19.97 -16.04
C GLU A 286 15.71 20.56 -14.71
N TYR A 287 14.59 20.07 -14.17
CA TYR A 287 14.03 20.57 -12.90
C TYR A 287 14.86 20.21 -11.67
N SER A 288 15.35 18.97 -11.60
CA SER A 288 16.06 18.47 -10.40
C SER A 288 17.56 18.80 -10.38
N GLY A 289 18.15 19.11 -11.54
CA GLY A 289 19.60 19.21 -11.73
C GLY A 289 20.37 17.89 -11.55
N ARG A 290 19.67 16.77 -11.35
CA ARG A 290 20.27 15.43 -11.17
C ARG A 290 20.37 14.72 -12.50
N ARG A 291 21.50 14.06 -12.74
CA ARG A 291 21.71 13.22 -13.93
C ARG A 291 20.90 11.92 -13.86
N ASP A 292 20.86 11.30 -12.69
CA ASP A 292 20.18 10.03 -12.47
C ASP A 292 18.80 10.27 -11.84
N ASN A 293 17.76 10.23 -12.66
CA ASN A 293 16.35 10.22 -12.23
C ASN A 293 15.59 9.15 -13.01
N PHE A 294 14.50 8.68 -12.43
CA PHE A 294 13.58 7.77 -13.10
C PHE A 294 12.16 7.95 -12.57
N PHE A 295 11.18 7.47 -13.34
CA PHE A 295 9.78 7.49 -12.95
C PHE A 295 9.51 6.59 -11.73
N PHE A 296 8.53 7.02 -10.95
CA PHE A 296 8.01 6.30 -9.80
C PHE A 296 6.70 5.62 -10.14
N GLY A 297 6.36 4.55 -9.43
CA GLY A 297 5.08 3.87 -9.58
C GLY A 297 4.90 3.19 -10.95
N LEU A 298 3.64 3.00 -11.33
CA LEU A 298 3.26 2.33 -12.58
C LEU A 298 3.92 2.92 -13.83
N PRO A 299 4.02 4.26 -14.04
CA PRO A 299 4.68 4.79 -15.22
C PRO A 299 6.11 4.30 -15.43
N GLY A 300 6.87 4.10 -14.34
CA GLY A 300 8.22 3.53 -14.42
C GLY A 300 8.23 2.07 -14.87
N LEU A 301 7.30 1.26 -14.35
CA LEU A 301 7.16 -0.13 -14.78
C LEU A 301 6.78 -0.20 -16.26
N PHE A 302 5.80 0.59 -16.71
CA PHE A 302 5.37 0.61 -18.11
C PHE A 302 6.46 1.13 -19.06
N PHE A 303 7.33 2.05 -18.62
CA PHE A 303 8.47 2.45 -19.44
C PHE A 303 9.47 1.29 -19.63
N LEU A 304 9.76 0.52 -18.57
CA LEU A 304 10.60 -0.68 -18.72
C LEU A 304 9.96 -1.71 -19.65
N LEU A 305 8.64 -1.91 -19.56
CA LEU A 305 7.91 -2.78 -20.47
C LEU A 305 7.98 -2.29 -21.93
N ALA A 306 7.96 -0.97 -22.17
CA ALA A 306 8.12 -0.40 -23.50
C ALA A 306 9.51 -0.67 -24.09
N LEU A 307 10.56 -0.54 -23.27
CA LEU A 307 11.92 -0.91 -23.68
C LEU A 307 12.06 -2.42 -23.94
N LEU A 308 11.39 -3.25 -23.14
CA LEU A 308 11.35 -4.70 -23.33
C LEU A 308 10.62 -5.10 -24.62
N ASP A 309 9.50 -4.47 -24.94
CA ASP A 309 8.74 -4.70 -26.18
C ASP A 309 9.55 -4.25 -27.42
N ARG A 310 10.21 -3.09 -27.34
CA ARG A 310 11.07 -2.59 -28.42
C ARG A 310 12.30 -3.48 -28.67
N ASN A 311 12.91 -3.96 -27.59
CA ASN A 311 14.05 -4.90 -27.59
C ASN A 311 15.18 -4.58 -28.59
N ARG A 312 15.53 -3.30 -28.77
CA ARG A 312 16.65 -2.86 -29.62
C ARG A 312 17.98 -2.94 -28.87
N GLU A 313 19.08 -2.84 -29.62
CA GLU A 313 20.42 -2.73 -29.04
C GLU A 313 20.47 -1.55 -28.06
N GLY A 314 20.94 -1.81 -26.84
CA GLY A 314 20.99 -0.82 -25.76
C GLY A 314 19.81 -0.83 -24.79
N ASP A 315 18.62 -1.32 -25.19
CA ASP A 315 17.41 -1.27 -24.35
C ASP A 315 17.58 -2.06 -23.05
N ARG A 316 18.17 -3.26 -23.14
CA ARG A 316 18.49 -4.08 -21.96
C ARG A 316 19.47 -3.38 -21.01
N ALA A 317 20.43 -2.63 -21.54
CA ALA A 317 21.37 -1.87 -20.71
C ALA A 317 20.68 -0.67 -20.04
N ALA A 318 19.80 0.02 -20.77
CA ALA A 318 18.98 1.10 -20.24
C ALA A 318 18.07 0.61 -19.10
N ILE A 319 17.37 -0.52 -19.27
CA ILE A 319 16.53 -1.11 -18.22
C ILE A 319 17.36 -1.39 -16.95
N ARG A 320 18.52 -2.05 -17.07
CA ARG A 320 19.38 -2.32 -15.91
C ARG A 320 19.83 -1.03 -15.20
N HIS A 321 20.17 0.01 -15.97
CA HIS A 321 20.53 1.30 -15.41
C HIS A 321 19.35 1.94 -14.67
N HIS A 322 18.16 1.96 -15.25
CA HIS A 322 16.97 2.51 -14.63
C HIS A 322 16.55 1.75 -13.37
N VAL A 323 16.59 0.41 -13.38
CA VAL A 323 16.33 -0.39 -12.17
C VAL A 323 17.36 -0.06 -11.09
N ALA A 324 18.65 0.02 -11.42
CA ALA A 324 19.68 0.40 -10.45
C ALA A 324 19.42 1.80 -9.86
N THR A 325 18.98 2.76 -10.67
CA THR A 325 18.59 4.11 -10.22
C THR A 325 17.42 4.04 -9.24
N VAL A 326 16.36 3.26 -9.54
CA VAL A 326 15.23 3.08 -8.62
C VAL A 326 15.66 2.41 -7.31
N MET A 327 16.44 1.33 -7.38
CA MET A 327 16.93 0.61 -6.19
C MET A 327 17.82 1.48 -5.30
N ASN A 328 18.56 2.43 -5.88
CA ASN A 328 19.42 3.34 -5.11
C ASN A 328 18.62 4.47 -4.46
N LEU A 329 17.66 5.04 -5.19
CA LEU A 329 16.93 6.21 -4.71
C LEU A 329 15.76 5.83 -3.80
N PHE A 330 15.16 4.64 -3.96
CA PHE A 330 13.85 4.32 -3.40
C PHE A 330 13.78 2.90 -2.78
N ARG A 331 14.74 2.59 -1.92
CA ARG A 331 14.69 1.36 -1.10
C ARG A 331 13.44 1.33 -0.23
N GLY A 332 12.75 0.19 -0.22
CA GLY A 332 11.49 -0.02 0.50
C GLY A 332 10.26 0.54 -0.22
N SER A 333 10.37 0.96 -1.49
CA SER A 333 9.21 1.36 -2.29
C SER A 333 8.33 0.17 -2.62
N LEU A 334 7.05 0.43 -2.90
CA LEU A 334 6.08 -0.63 -3.07
C LEU A 334 6.33 -1.47 -4.32
N GLU A 335 6.75 -0.81 -5.40
CA GLU A 335 7.04 -1.39 -6.70
C GLU A 335 8.43 -2.02 -6.78
N GLU A 336 9.23 -1.95 -5.71
CA GLU A 336 10.59 -2.47 -5.67
C GLU A 336 10.65 -3.93 -6.13
N THR A 337 9.74 -4.77 -5.62
CA THR A 337 9.62 -6.17 -6.01
C THR A 337 9.33 -6.30 -7.52
N SER A 338 8.39 -5.53 -8.07
CA SER A 338 8.08 -5.53 -9.50
C SER A 338 9.31 -5.15 -10.35
N PHE A 339 10.06 -4.12 -9.95
CA PHE A 339 11.28 -3.72 -10.64
C PHE A 339 12.36 -4.81 -10.61
N ARG A 340 12.54 -5.48 -9.47
CA ARG A 340 13.50 -6.59 -9.32
C ARG A 340 13.13 -7.78 -10.22
N PHE A 341 11.84 -8.11 -10.34
CA PHE A 341 11.38 -9.17 -11.23
C PHE A 341 11.55 -8.79 -12.71
N LEU A 342 11.40 -7.53 -13.10
CA LEU A 342 11.70 -7.09 -14.48
C LEU A 342 13.21 -7.11 -14.76
N ASP A 343 14.06 -6.77 -13.79
CA ASP A 343 15.52 -6.92 -13.91
C ASP A 343 15.93 -8.39 -14.08
N ALA A 344 15.26 -9.32 -13.38
CA ALA A 344 15.47 -10.75 -13.55
C ALA A 344 15.20 -11.22 -14.99
N VAL A 345 14.17 -10.69 -15.65
CA VAL A 345 13.86 -10.99 -17.07
C VAL A 345 14.98 -10.51 -17.99
N VAL A 346 15.54 -9.32 -17.74
CA VAL A 346 16.63 -8.80 -18.55
C VAL A 346 17.92 -9.60 -18.36
N ARG A 347 18.16 -10.08 -17.14
CA ARG A 347 19.38 -10.82 -16.77
C ARG A 347 19.32 -12.32 -17.07
N SER A 348 18.14 -12.90 -17.22
CA SER A 348 17.97 -14.32 -17.53
C SER A 348 18.58 -14.71 -18.89
N ALA A 349 18.68 -13.74 -19.81
CA ALA A 349 19.37 -13.93 -21.08
C ALA A 349 20.92 -14.00 -20.96
N GLY A 350 21.47 -13.76 -19.76
CA GLY A 350 22.90 -13.82 -19.47
C GLY A 350 23.22 -14.75 -18.29
N SER A 351 24.47 -14.73 -17.82
CA SER A 351 24.94 -15.59 -16.72
C SER A 351 24.79 -14.97 -15.32
N ASP A 352 24.13 -13.82 -15.21
CA ASP A 352 24.08 -12.98 -14.00
C ASP A 352 22.66 -12.84 -13.46
N MET A 353 21.94 -13.97 -13.33
CA MET A 353 20.57 -13.96 -12.83
C MET A 353 20.52 -13.57 -11.34
N PRO A 354 19.51 -12.80 -10.89
CA PRO A 354 19.27 -12.53 -9.48
C PRO A 354 19.03 -13.81 -8.66
N ASP A 355 19.14 -13.69 -7.33
CA ASP A 355 18.79 -14.79 -6.42
C ASP A 355 17.27 -15.02 -6.43
N MET A 356 16.86 -16.06 -7.16
CA MET A 356 15.44 -16.39 -7.33
C MET A 356 14.82 -16.95 -6.04
N MET A 357 15.62 -17.45 -5.09
CA MET A 357 15.12 -17.86 -3.78
C MET A 357 14.58 -16.64 -3.03
N VAL A 358 15.41 -15.61 -2.91
CA VAL A 358 15.05 -14.36 -2.20
C VAL A 358 13.83 -13.70 -2.84
N LEU A 359 13.81 -13.59 -4.18
CA LEU A 359 12.69 -12.96 -4.88
C LEU A 359 11.38 -13.75 -4.73
N THR A 360 11.43 -15.08 -4.76
CA THR A 360 10.22 -15.90 -4.66
C THR A 360 9.71 -16.04 -3.22
N GLU A 361 10.58 -16.01 -2.21
CA GLU A 361 10.17 -15.90 -0.80
C GLU A 361 9.49 -14.56 -0.51
N GLN A 362 10.03 -13.45 -1.05
CA GLN A 362 9.39 -12.14 -0.98
C GLN A 362 8.01 -12.14 -1.65
N LEU A 363 7.89 -12.79 -2.81
CA LEU A 363 6.61 -12.94 -3.51
C LEU A 363 5.59 -13.78 -2.74
N LYS A 364 6.02 -14.81 -2.00
CA LYS A 364 5.09 -15.62 -1.17
C LYS A 364 4.50 -14.85 0.00
N ALA A 365 5.23 -13.87 0.52
CA ALA A 365 4.75 -12.95 1.56
C ALA A 365 3.95 -11.77 0.98
N GLU A 366 3.85 -11.65 -0.34
CA GLU A 366 3.18 -10.56 -1.02
C GLU A 366 1.67 -10.74 -1.04
N ASN A 367 0.94 -9.66 -0.79
CA ASN A 367 -0.52 -9.62 -0.82
C ASN A 367 -1.07 -8.58 -1.82
N ARG A 368 -0.20 -7.79 -2.46
CA ARG A 368 -0.58 -6.73 -3.41
C ARG A 368 -0.68 -7.27 -4.83
N PHE A 369 -1.85 -7.12 -5.43
CA PHE A 369 -2.18 -7.68 -6.74
C PHE A 369 -1.30 -7.17 -7.88
N PRO A 370 -1.00 -5.86 -8.03
CA PRO A 370 -0.11 -5.41 -9.11
C PRO A 370 1.28 -6.04 -9.01
N THR A 371 1.84 -6.16 -7.80
CA THR A 371 3.15 -6.80 -7.60
C THR A 371 3.10 -8.27 -8.01
N THR A 372 2.07 -9.00 -7.59
CA THR A 372 1.87 -10.40 -8.01
C THR A 372 1.78 -10.53 -9.53
N LEU A 373 1.01 -9.66 -10.21
CA LEU A 373 0.88 -9.68 -11.66
C LEU A 373 2.24 -9.53 -12.36
N PHE A 374 3.00 -8.48 -12.04
CA PHE A 374 4.30 -8.24 -12.68
C PHE A 374 5.32 -9.34 -12.34
N ALA A 375 5.33 -9.83 -11.10
CA ALA A 375 6.26 -10.87 -10.69
C ALA A 375 5.99 -12.21 -11.39
N VAL A 376 4.73 -12.66 -11.41
CA VAL A 376 4.34 -13.92 -12.07
C VAL A 376 4.50 -13.81 -13.59
N LEU A 377 4.21 -12.65 -14.17
CA LEU A 377 4.48 -12.40 -15.59
C LEU A 377 5.98 -12.49 -15.92
N SER A 378 6.85 -11.91 -15.09
CA SER A 378 8.30 -12.06 -15.23
C SER A 378 8.76 -13.52 -15.15
N LEU A 379 8.22 -14.29 -14.19
CA LEU A 379 8.52 -15.72 -14.08
C LEU A 379 8.11 -16.48 -15.36
N TYR A 380 6.93 -16.17 -15.89
CA TYR A 380 6.45 -16.75 -17.14
C TYR A 380 7.39 -16.45 -18.32
N TRP A 381 7.85 -15.19 -18.48
CA TRP A 381 8.81 -14.84 -19.53
C TRP A 381 10.18 -15.51 -19.37
N ILE A 382 10.62 -15.77 -18.14
CA ILE A 382 11.85 -16.52 -17.85
C ILE A 382 11.72 -18.02 -18.20
N GLY A 383 10.50 -18.52 -18.48
CA GLY A 383 10.25 -19.92 -18.80
C GLY A 383 10.02 -20.79 -17.56
N VAL A 384 9.61 -20.19 -16.45
CA VAL A 384 9.27 -20.92 -15.22
C VAL A 384 7.88 -21.53 -15.33
N GLU A 385 7.74 -22.80 -14.93
CA GLU A 385 6.43 -23.39 -14.67
C GLU A 385 5.79 -22.73 -13.44
N ILE A 386 4.71 -22.00 -13.66
CA ILE A 386 4.06 -21.21 -12.61
C ILE A 386 3.35 -22.14 -11.60
N PRO A 387 3.75 -22.14 -10.32
CA PRO A 387 3.14 -22.99 -9.30
C PRO A 387 1.66 -22.66 -9.02
N ASP A 388 0.93 -23.63 -8.48
CA ASP A 388 -0.52 -23.54 -8.24
C ASP A 388 -0.93 -22.40 -7.29
N ASP A 389 -0.11 -22.06 -6.30
CA ASP A 389 -0.36 -20.94 -5.37
C ASP A 389 -0.31 -19.57 -6.08
N PHE A 390 0.63 -19.40 -7.02
CA PHE A 390 0.70 -18.21 -7.87
C PHE A 390 -0.44 -18.17 -8.89
N GLN A 391 -0.84 -19.32 -9.45
CA GLN A 391 -2.04 -19.38 -10.30
C GLN A 391 -3.32 -19.03 -9.52
N ALA A 392 -3.48 -19.53 -8.30
CA ALA A 392 -4.60 -19.18 -7.42
C ALA A 392 -4.62 -17.67 -7.12
N SER A 393 -3.45 -17.07 -6.93
CA SER A 393 -3.32 -15.62 -6.72
C SER A 393 -3.73 -14.81 -7.96
N LEU A 394 -3.38 -15.26 -9.17
CA LEU A 394 -3.86 -14.65 -10.42
C LEU A 394 -5.38 -14.80 -10.60
N ILE A 395 -5.96 -15.94 -10.21
CA ILE A 395 -7.41 -16.14 -10.23
C ILE A 395 -8.10 -15.17 -9.28
N ALA A 396 -7.57 -15.00 -8.07
CA ALA A 396 -8.08 -14.02 -7.11
C ALA A 396 -7.97 -12.60 -7.67
N LEU A 397 -6.85 -12.23 -8.28
CA LEU A 397 -6.66 -10.94 -8.95
C LEU A 397 -7.74 -10.69 -10.02
N TYR A 398 -7.95 -11.67 -10.90
CA TYR A 398 -8.97 -11.60 -11.94
C TYR A 398 -10.38 -11.40 -11.35
N GLN A 399 -10.73 -12.18 -10.33
CA GLN A 399 -12.04 -12.11 -9.68
C GLN A 399 -12.27 -10.78 -8.96
N GLU A 400 -11.31 -10.33 -8.14
CA GLU A 400 -11.39 -9.06 -7.42
C GLU A 400 -11.41 -7.88 -8.39
N GLY A 401 -10.60 -7.93 -9.45
CA GLY A 401 -10.57 -6.89 -10.47
C GLY A 401 -11.90 -6.74 -11.20
N LEU A 402 -12.54 -7.86 -11.59
CA LEU A 402 -13.89 -7.82 -12.18
C LEU A 402 -14.95 -7.33 -11.19
N ALA A 403 -14.93 -7.83 -9.95
CA ALA A 403 -15.92 -7.47 -8.94
C ALA A 403 -15.89 -5.98 -8.57
N ASN A 404 -14.71 -5.36 -8.65
CA ASN A 404 -14.47 -3.97 -8.24
C ASN A 404 -14.19 -3.02 -9.42
N GLY A 405 -14.32 -3.47 -10.67
CA GLY A 405 -14.15 -2.63 -11.85
C GLY A 405 -12.71 -2.23 -12.19
N PHE A 406 -11.70 -2.92 -11.65
CA PHE A 406 -10.31 -2.82 -12.09
C PHE A 406 -10.06 -3.76 -13.27
N LEU A 407 -10.56 -3.35 -14.44
CA LEU A 407 -10.66 -4.23 -15.61
C LEU A 407 -9.32 -4.51 -16.29
N TRP A 408 -8.39 -3.55 -16.31
CA TRP A 408 -7.07 -3.76 -16.93
C TRP A 408 -6.25 -4.88 -16.24
N PRO A 409 -6.02 -4.87 -14.90
CA PRO A 409 -5.30 -5.95 -14.26
C PRO A 409 -6.05 -7.29 -14.34
N ALA A 410 -7.40 -7.27 -14.31
CA ALA A 410 -8.20 -8.47 -14.51
C ALA A 410 -7.95 -9.09 -15.89
N MET A 411 -7.95 -8.27 -16.95
CA MET A 411 -7.65 -8.69 -18.32
C MET A 411 -6.25 -9.32 -18.41
N GLU A 412 -5.22 -8.67 -17.84
CA GLU A 412 -3.85 -9.18 -17.92
C GLU A 412 -3.66 -10.49 -17.13
N ALA A 413 -4.28 -10.61 -15.95
CA ALA A 413 -4.25 -11.86 -15.18
C ALA A 413 -4.97 -13.00 -15.91
N ALA A 414 -6.13 -12.74 -16.49
CA ALA A 414 -6.86 -13.71 -17.30
C ALA A 414 -6.06 -14.12 -18.53
N ARG A 415 -5.40 -13.17 -19.20
CA ARG A 415 -4.55 -13.46 -20.35
C ARG A 415 -3.39 -14.37 -19.97
N LEU A 416 -2.69 -14.05 -18.88
CA LEU A 416 -1.59 -14.84 -18.37
C LEU A 416 -2.04 -16.25 -17.99
N LEU A 417 -3.17 -16.39 -17.28
CA LEU A 417 -3.75 -17.70 -16.94
C LEU A 417 -4.04 -18.55 -18.19
N GLY A 418 -4.55 -17.93 -19.26
CA GLY A 418 -4.82 -18.59 -20.54
C GLY A 418 -3.57 -19.18 -21.20
N GLU A 419 -2.38 -18.63 -20.94
CA GLU A 419 -1.09 -19.12 -21.45
C GLU A 419 -0.54 -20.31 -20.63
N LEU A 420 -1.06 -20.58 -19.44
CA LEU A 420 -0.50 -21.59 -18.53
C LEU A 420 -0.98 -23.03 -18.81
N GLY A 421 -1.95 -23.23 -19.72
CA GLY A 421 -2.35 -24.55 -20.22
C GLY A 421 -3.84 -24.70 -20.53
N ASP A 422 -4.22 -25.84 -21.12
CA ASP A 422 -5.56 -26.08 -21.69
C ASP A 422 -6.72 -26.00 -20.66
N GLY A 423 -6.44 -26.24 -19.37
CA GLY A 423 -7.43 -26.12 -18.29
C GLY A 423 -7.92 -24.68 -18.04
N ASN A 424 -7.23 -23.69 -18.60
CA ASN A 424 -7.47 -22.27 -18.40
C ASN A 424 -8.04 -21.55 -19.64
N ALA A 425 -8.48 -22.28 -20.66
CA ALA A 425 -8.99 -21.71 -21.91
C ALA A 425 -10.06 -20.62 -21.71
N LYS A 426 -10.96 -20.81 -20.73
CA LYS A 426 -11.99 -19.83 -20.35
C LYS A 426 -11.43 -18.45 -19.97
N TYR A 427 -10.24 -18.39 -19.38
CA TYR A 427 -9.59 -17.14 -19.00
C TYR A 427 -9.00 -16.45 -20.24
N GLY A 428 -8.46 -17.23 -21.18
CA GLY A 428 -8.00 -16.70 -22.47
C GLY A 428 -9.13 -16.04 -23.27
N GLU A 429 -10.31 -16.67 -23.33
CA GLU A 429 -11.50 -16.10 -23.97
C GLU A 429 -11.97 -14.82 -23.27
N ALA A 430 -12.09 -14.84 -21.94
CA ALA A 430 -12.48 -13.68 -21.15
C ALA A 430 -11.49 -12.51 -21.30
N ALA A 431 -10.19 -12.81 -21.35
CA ALA A 431 -9.17 -11.80 -21.58
C ALA A 431 -9.30 -11.13 -22.94
N GLU A 432 -9.62 -11.88 -23.99
CA GLU A 432 -9.79 -11.35 -25.34
C GLU A 432 -11.08 -10.52 -25.48
N GLU A 433 -12.14 -10.85 -24.74
CA GLU A 433 -13.32 -10.00 -24.61
C GLU A 433 -12.98 -8.68 -23.92
N LEU A 434 -12.39 -8.73 -22.72
CA LEU A 434 -11.97 -7.53 -21.99
C LEU A 434 -11.01 -6.67 -22.82
N ARG A 435 -10.05 -7.27 -23.52
CA ARG A 435 -9.10 -6.56 -24.37
C ARG A 435 -9.79 -5.78 -25.50
N ARG A 436 -10.79 -6.39 -26.14
CA ARG A 436 -11.58 -5.73 -27.19
C ARG A 436 -12.40 -4.58 -26.62
N ASP A 437 -13.02 -4.77 -25.45
CA ASP A 437 -13.84 -3.75 -24.80
C ASP A 437 -13.01 -2.55 -24.31
N LEU A 438 -11.84 -2.83 -23.72
CA LEU A 438 -10.91 -1.79 -23.26
C LEU A 438 -10.17 -1.10 -24.41
N GLY A 439 -10.11 -1.73 -25.60
CA GLY A 439 -9.45 -1.17 -26.77
C GLY A 439 -7.93 -1.02 -26.59
N CYS A 440 -7.30 -1.89 -25.80
CA CYS A 440 -5.87 -1.85 -25.52
C CYS A 440 -5.16 -3.12 -26.01
N ARG A 441 -3.83 -3.12 -25.93
CA ARG A 441 -3.05 -4.35 -26.06
C ARG A 441 -2.90 -5.05 -24.71
N THR A 442 -2.46 -6.30 -24.73
CA THR A 442 -1.98 -7.01 -23.54
C THR A 442 -0.48 -6.79 -23.35
N ILE A 443 -0.02 -6.75 -22.09
CA ILE A 443 1.41 -6.81 -21.79
C ILE A 443 1.94 -8.25 -21.82
N VAL A 444 1.12 -9.29 -21.66
CA VAL A 444 1.58 -10.69 -21.54
C VAL A 444 2.40 -11.15 -22.74
N ASN A 445 2.01 -10.74 -23.95
CA ASN A 445 2.59 -11.22 -25.20
C ASN A 445 3.63 -10.25 -25.82
N ILE A 446 4.14 -9.26 -25.07
CA ILE A 446 5.21 -8.36 -25.57
C ILE A 446 6.58 -9.03 -25.64
N ILE A 447 6.75 -10.14 -24.91
CA ILE A 447 7.95 -10.98 -24.92
C ILE A 447 7.51 -12.42 -25.17
N GLU A 448 8.23 -13.13 -26.04
CA GLU A 448 8.11 -14.58 -26.15
C GLU A 448 8.83 -15.26 -24.97
N PRO A 449 8.18 -16.20 -24.26
CA PRO A 449 8.82 -16.96 -23.18
C PRO A 449 10.07 -17.71 -23.64
N GLN A 450 11.07 -17.82 -22.76
CA GLN A 450 12.31 -18.54 -23.09
C GLN A 450 12.07 -20.04 -23.24
N GLY A 451 12.13 -20.53 -24.48
CA GLY A 451 12.25 -21.95 -24.85
C GLY A 451 11.03 -22.82 -24.56
N SER A 452 10.88 -23.92 -25.30
CA SER A 452 9.78 -24.88 -25.11
C SER A 452 9.92 -25.76 -23.85
N TRP A 453 11.01 -25.62 -23.10
CA TRP A 453 11.29 -26.39 -21.89
C TRP A 453 10.99 -25.53 -20.66
N LYS A 454 9.85 -25.77 -20.00
CA LYS A 454 9.54 -25.10 -18.74
C LYS A 454 10.45 -25.64 -17.64
N HIS A 455 11.15 -24.75 -16.95
CA HIS A 455 11.93 -25.11 -15.77
C HIS A 455 11.05 -25.07 -14.54
N SER A 456 11.21 -26.04 -13.64
CA SER A 456 10.56 -25.92 -12.34
C SER A 456 11.17 -24.75 -11.55
N LEU A 457 10.36 -24.04 -10.77
CA LEU A 457 10.85 -22.94 -9.94
C LEU A 457 11.98 -23.39 -8.99
N GLN A 458 11.92 -24.64 -8.52
CA GLN A 458 12.95 -25.24 -7.67
C GLN A 458 14.27 -25.46 -8.41
N GLU A 459 14.24 -25.88 -9.68
CA GLU A 459 15.44 -25.97 -10.51
C GLU A 459 16.10 -24.59 -10.67
N LEU A 460 15.30 -23.57 -10.99
CA LEU A 460 15.79 -22.20 -11.16
C LEU A 460 16.42 -21.65 -9.86
N ILE A 461 15.77 -21.88 -8.72
CA ILE A 461 16.31 -21.55 -7.40
C ILE A 461 17.63 -22.28 -7.16
N SER A 462 17.73 -23.57 -7.49
CA SER A 462 18.95 -24.35 -7.29
C SER A 462 20.13 -23.89 -8.16
N ILE A 463 19.86 -23.43 -9.39
CA ILE A 463 20.88 -22.91 -10.31
C ILE A 463 21.40 -21.57 -9.80
N THR A 464 20.50 -20.66 -9.46
CA THR A 464 20.87 -19.30 -9.03
C THR A 464 21.55 -19.29 -7.66
N SER A 465 21.16 -20.18 -6.74
CA SER A 465 21.85 -20.34 -5.45
C SER A 465 23.23 -20.96 -5.58
N ARG A 466 23.40 -22.00 -6.42
CA ARG A 466 24.71 -22.65 -6.66
C ARG A 466 25.73 -21.72 -7.31
N VAL A 467 25.31 -20.86 -8.24
CA VAL A 467 26.20 -19.88 -8.87
C VAL A 467 26.74 -18.86 -7.84
N ARG A 468 26.00 -18.61 -6.75
CA ARG A 468 26.40 -17.70 -5.67
C ARG A 468 27.15 -18.38 -4.52
N GLU A 469 26.99 -19.70 -4.34
CA GLU A 469 27.85 -20.51 -3.46
C GLU A 469 29.27 -20.73 -4.03
N SER A 470 29.87 -19.73 -4.67
CA SER A 470 31.34 -19.71 -4.73
C SER A 470 31.85 -19.63 -3.29
N GLU A 471 32.65 -20.61 -2.84
CA GLU A 471 33.19 -20.60 -1.47
C GLU A 471 33.77 -19.23 -1.13
N GLN A 472 33.11 -18.47 -0.23
CA GLN A 472 33.69 -17.25 0.29
C GLN A 472 34.92 -17.62 1.11
N THR A 473 36.09 -17.34 0.53
CA THR A 473 37.39 -17.57 1.16
C THR A 473 37.80 -16.42 2.07
N THR A 474 36.97 -15.38 2.21
CA THR A 474 37.21 -14.20 3.05
C THR A 474 35.93 -13.85 3.82
N ARG A 475 36.06 -13.43 5.10
CA ARG A 475 34.93 -13.01 5.96
C ARG A 475 35.30 -11.85 6.88
N LEU A 476 34.32 -11.06 7.30
CA LEU A 476 34.44 -10.11 8.40
C LEU A 476 34.12 -10.79 9.74
N VAL A 477 34.91 -10.54 10.77
CA VAL A 477 34.61 -10.91 12.16
C VAL A 477 34.74 -9.72 13.10
N TRP A 478 33.83 -9.62 14.06
CA TRP A 478 33.88 -8.63 15.13
C TRP A 478 34.46 -9.29 16.39
N LEU A 479 35.64 -8.84 16.82
CA LEU A 479 36.19 -9.23 18.11
C LEU A 479 35.65 -8.27 19.18
N VAL A 480 34.95 -8.83 20.15
CA VAL A 480 34.36 -8.08 21.25
C VAL A 480 35.15 -8.41 22.52
N ASP A 481 35.67 -7.39 23.18
CA ASP A 481 36.42 -7.51 24.43
C ASP A 481 35.83 -6.51 25.44
N TYR A 482 35.42 -6.99 26.61
CA TYR A 482 34.81 -6.17 27.64
C TYR A 482 35.70 -6.14 28.87
N ARG A 483 36.26 -4.98 29.19
CA ARG A 483 37.17 -4.78 30.33
C ARG A 483 36.92 -3.42 30.97
N ASP A 484 37.03 -3.36 32.29
CA ASP A 484 36.92 -2.12 33.07
C ASP A 484 35.64 -1.30 32.80
N GLY A 485 34.52 -1.99 32.53
CA GLY A 485 33.24 -1.34 32.21
C GLY A 485 33.13 -0.80 30.78
N VAL A 486 34.14 -1.03 29.93
CA VAL A 486 34.21 -0.53 28.56
C VAL A 486 34.17 -1.71 27.57
N LEU A 487 33.30 -1.59 26.57
CA LEU A 487 33.17 -2.55 25.48
C LEU A 487 34.06 -2.12 24.30
N HIS A 488 35.07 -2.92 23.97
CA HIS A 488 35.94 -2.74 22.83
C HIS A 488 35.51 -3.66 21.69
N ILE A 489 35.26 -3.09 20.51
CA ILE A 489 34.85 -3.83 19.32
C ILE A 489 35.89 -3.61 18.23
N THR A 490 36.50 -4.68 17.72
CA THR A 490 37.54 -4.63 16.69
C THR A 490 37.14 -5.48 15.48
N PRO A 491 36.90 -4.88 14.31
CA PRO A 491 36.64 -5.63 13.09
C PRO A 491 37.93 -6.22 12.50
N LYS A 492 37.87 -7.48 12.06
CA LYS A 492 38.97 -8.15 11.36
C LYS A 492 38.49 -8.88 10.11
N GLU A 493 39.30 -8.81 9.07
CA GLU A 493 39.16 -9.60 7.84
C GLU A 493 39.88 -10.94 8.01
N GLN A 494 39.20 -12.07 7.83
CA GLN A 494 39.80 -13.40 7.90
C GLN A 494 39.68 -14.12 6.57
N MET A 495 40.80 -14.65 6.09
CA MET A 495 40.85 -15.58 4.95
C MET A 495 40.86 -17.05 5.39
N LYS A 496 40.20 -17.92 4.61
CA LYS A 496 40.17 -19.38 4.75
C LYS A 496 41.50 -19.96 4.25
N LYS A 497 42.14 -20.79 5.06
CA LYS A 497 43.41 -21.45 4.73
C LYS A 497 43.14 -22.71 3.93
N ALA A 498 44.16 -23.18 3.20
CA ALA A 498 44.10 -24.43 2.42
C ALA A 498 43.70 -25.68 3.23
N GLY A 499 43.86 -25.67 4.56
CA GLY A 499 43.40 -26.75 5.47
C GLY A 499 42.00 -26.54 6.07
N GLY A 500 41.18 -25.65 5.52
CA GLY A 500 39.79 -25.40 5.95
C GLY A 500 39.61 -24.45 7.15
N GLY A 501 40.66 -24.20 7.94
CA GLY A 501 40.62 -23.25 9.06
C GLY A 501 40.79 -21.79 8.67
N TRP A 502 40.34 -20.85 9.50
CA TRP A 502 40.45 -19.40 9.25
C TRP A 502 41.77 -18.79 9.76
N SER A 503 42.23 -17.72 9.12
CA SER A 503 43.37 -16.91 9.60
C SER A 503 43.01 -16.10 10.85
N LYS A 504 44.03 -15.61 11.57
CA LYS A 504 43.85 -14.75 12.76
C LYS A 504 43.20 -13.40 12.44
N GLY A 505 43.23 -13.03 11.17
CA GLY A 505 42.60 -11.86 10.58
C GLY A 505 43.37 -10.56 10.71
N ARG A 506 43.20 -9.69 9.71
CA ARG A 506 43.78 -8.34 9.62
C ARG A 506 42.78 -7.31 10.13
N SER A 507 43.19 -6.42 11.02
CA SER A 507 42.31 -5.35 11.51
C SER A 507 41.88 -4.43 10.37
N ILE A 508 40.59 -4.11 10.35
CA ILE A 508 39.99 -3.15 9.40
C ILE A 508 39.69 -1.86 10.15
N ALA A 509 39.91 -0.70 9.52
CA ALA A 509 39.47 0.57 10.07
C ALA A 509 37.96 0.76 9.84
N LEU A 510 37.23 1.26 10.83
CA LEU A 510 35.78 1.50 10.73
C LEU A 510 35.42 2.42 9.55
N SER A 511 36.27 3.40 9.24
CA SER A 511 36.10 4.29 8.08
C SER A 511 36.05 3.54 6.74
N ARG A 512 36.74 2.40 6.63
CA ARG A 512 36.73 1.55 5.43
C ARG A 512 35.47 0.69 5.34
N LEU A 513 34.86 0.33 6.48
CA LEU A 513 33.56 -0.36 6.51
C LEU A 513 32.41 0.60 6.18
N ALA A 514 32.56 1.88 6.47
CA ALA A 514 31.56 2.91 6.16
C ALA A 514 31.57 3.37 4.69
N ALA A 515 32.60 3.01 3.91
CA ALA A 515 32.72 3.36 2.51
C ALA A 515 31.94 2.35 1.62
N PRO A 516 30.98 2.79 0.79
CA PRO A 516 30.24 1.89 -0.10
C PRO A 516 31.15 1.25 -1.16
N GLY A 517 31.12 -0.08 -1.28
CA GLY A 517 31.59 -0.79 -2.48
C GLY A 517 33.03 -1.30 -2.50
N GLU A 518 33.81 -1.20 -1.42
CA GLU A 518 35.21 -1.69 -1.42
C GLU A 518 35.41 -3.15 -0.96
N LEU A 519 34.41 -3.78 -0.35
CA LEU A 519 34.57 -5.10 0.30
C LEU A 519 33.50 -6.08 -0.20
N ASP A 520 33.93 -7.04 -1.01
CA ASP A 520 33.14 -8.09 -1.67
C ASP A 520 32.64 -9.20 -0.73
N PHE A 521 33.22 -9.30 0.47
CA PHE A 521 32.83 -10.25 1.52
C PHE A 521 31.81 -9.70 2.53
N LEU A 522 31.31 -8.48 2.34
CA LEU A 522 30.24 -7.93 3.18
C LEU A 522 28.88 -8.37 2.66
N THR A 523 28.08 -8.98 3.52
CA THR A 523 26.67 -9.32 3.22
C THR A 523 25.78 -8.11 3.48
N ALA A 524 24.72 -7.94 2.70
CA ALA A 524 23.64 -7.02 3.06
C ALA A 524 23.06 -7.45 4.42
N GLN A 525 22.90 -6.51 5.35
CA GLN A 525 22.22 -6.72 6.63
C GLN A 525 20.83 -6.10 6.59
#